data_AF-A0DGR7-F1
#
_entry.id   AF-A0DGR7-F1
#
_cell.length_a   1.000
_cell.length_b   1.000
_cell.length_c   1.000
_cell.angle_alpha   90.00
_cell.angle_beta   90.00
_cell.angle_gamma   90.00
#
_symmetry.space_group_name_H-M   'P 1'
#
loop_
_entity.id
_entity.type
_entity.pdbx_description
1 polymer ?
#
loop_
_entity_poly.entity_id
_entity_poly.type
_entity_poly.pdbx_seq_one_letter_code
_entity_poly.pdbx_strand_id
1 'polypeptide(L)'
;MQINQVQYPNQKYKTQLCRHFITNGNCALGARCQFAHGREELRGNANGFQPNSDFMMPQHQQGVLPVKVQPINPMIANYKSIIKIKHFIAQLCKHFNPQTGLCKNGFTCTFAHGEQELNQINPYFQNQYMQQQQIVQQQIKQQNQAQIQAELTQQILIMILTNMEHIFPDSQDIINILRQGQEKAKQGDNQGASEIIKLIIHDEQRTKEEKQQYQQIYNNAQRHYDSKLKEYLNQ
;
A
#
# COMPACT_ATOMS: atom_id res chain seq x y z
N MET A 1 42.95 23.28 -37.42
CA MET A 1 41.92 23.77 -36.48
C MET A 1 40.61 23.08 -36.82
N GLN A 2 40.16 22.14 -35.97
CA GLN A 2 38.77 21.70 -35.95
C GLN A 2 38.34 21.65 -34.47
N ILE A 3 37.34 22.48 -34.20
CA ILE A 3 36.72 22.80 -32.91
C ILE A 3 35.67 21.72 -32.60
N ASN A 4 35.90 20.92 -31.55
CA ASN A 4 34.88 20.02 -31.01
C ASN A 4 33.92 20.83 -30.14
N GLN A 5 32.68 20.93 -30.58
CA GLN A 5 31.62 21.68 -29.93
C GLN A 5 31.26 21.07 -28.57
N VAL A 6 31.36 21.88 -27.51
CA VAL A 6 30.89 21.57 -26.17
C VAL A 6 29.37 21.56 -26.18
N GLN A 7 28.74 20.40 -25.97
CA GLN A 7 27.29 20.28 -25.81
C GLN A 7 26.87 20.83 -24.45
N TYR A 8 26.11 21.94 -24.44
CA TYR A 8 25.56 22.56 -23.23
C TYR A 8 24.49 21.66 -22.58
N PRO A 9 24.40 21.59 -21.23
CA PRO A 9 23.39 20.79 -20.56
C PRO A 9 22.00 21.33 -20.87
N ASN A 10 21.12 20.46 -21.37
CA ASN A 10 19.72 20.79 -21.68
C ASN A 10 19.05 21.40 -20.45
N GLN A 11 18.69 22.69 -20.54
CA GLN A 11 18.12 23.48 -19.44
C GLN A 11 16.82 22.90 -18.89
N LYS A 12 16.15 22.01 -19.64
CA LYS A 12 14.90 21.36 -19.24
C LYS A 12 15.11 20.02 -18.51
N TYR A 13 16.35 19.57 -18.35
CA TYR A 13 16.63 18.30 -17.68
C TYR A 13 16.30 18.40 -16.18
N LYS A 14 15.41 17.52 -15.73
CA LYS A 14 14.97 17.36 -14.33
C LYS A 14 14.31 18.61 -13.73
N THR A 15 13.76 19.50 -14.55
CA THR A 15 13.04 20.71 -14.06
C THR A 15 11.57 20.45 -13.75
N GLN A 16 11.07 19.25 -14.07
CA GLN A 16 9.69 18.81 -13.80
C GLN A 16 9.70 17.36 -13.30
N LEU A 17 8.72 16.99 -12.47
CA LEU A 17 8.59 15.63 -11.94
C LEU A 17 8.15 14.63 -13.02
N CYS A 18 8.68 13.41 -12.94
CA CYS A 18 8.34 12.31 -13.82
C CYS A 18 6.99 11.72 -13.41
N ARG A 19 5.98 11.91 -14.26
CA ARG A 19 4.63 11.41 -14.01
C ARG A 19 4.60 9.89 -13.82
N HIS A 20 5.30 9.14 -14.66
CA HIS A 20 5.34 7.67 -14.56
C HIS A 20 5.94 7.17 -13.25
N PHE A 21 7.01 7.82 -12.78
CA PHE A 21 7.63 7.43 -11.52
C PHE A 21 6.76 7.77 -10.32
N ILE A 22 6.16 8.97 -10.29
CA ILE A 22 5.27 9.39 -9.20
C ILE A 22 4.01 8.52 -9.14
N THR A 23 3.45 8.13 -10.28
CA THR A 23 2.22 7.32 -10.33
C THR A 23 2.47 5.83 -10.09
N ASN A 24 3.57 5.27 -10.61
CA ASN A 24 3.79 3.81 -10.59
C ASN A 24 4.91 3.36 -9.63
N GLY A 25 5.61 4.30 -8.99
CA GLY A 25 6.83 4.02 -8.22
C GLY A 25 8.02 3.54 -9.06
N ASN A 26 7.88 3.48 -10.40
CA ASN A 26 8.92 3.00 -11.31
C ASN A 26 8.80 3.69 -12.68
N CYS A 27 9.94 3.93 -13.33
CA CYS A 27 10.02 4.52 -14.66
C CYS A 27 10.87 3.62 -15.57
N ALA A 28 10.33 3.26 -16.74
CA ALA A 28 11.03 2.44 -17.72
C ALA A 28 12.36 3.05 -18.21
N LEU A 29 12.50 4.38 -18.12
CA LEU A 29 13.72 5.10 -18.48
C LEU A 29 14.76 5.12 -17.34
N GLY A 30 14.39 4.71 -16.13
CA GLY A 30 15.25 4.69 -14.95
C GLY A 30 16.00 6.01 -14.76
N ALA A 31 17.30 5.93 -14.46
CA ALA A 31 18.16 7.10 -14.28
C ALA A 31 18.33 7.96 -15.55
N ARG A 32 17.97 7.46 -16.74
CA ARG A 32 18.03 8.22 -18.00
C ARG A 32 16.79 9.08 -18.22
N CYS A 33 15.80 8.99 -17.34
CA CYS A 33 14.59 9.80 -17.42
C CYS A 33 14.95 11.28 -17.34
N GLN A 34 14.44 12.09 -18.27
CA GLN A 34 14.71 13.53 -18.30
C GLN A 34 13.90 14.32 -17.26
N PHE A 35 12.99 13.66 -16.55
CA PHE A 35 12.12 14.23 -15.53
C PHE A 35 12.51 13.68 -14.14
N ALA A 36 12.28 14.47 -13.10
CA ALA A 36 12.70 14.18 -11.73
C ALA A 36 11.82 13.12 -11.06
N HIS A 37 12.41 12.07 -10.50
CA HIS A 37 11.70 10.99 -9.81
C HIS A 37 11.28 11.34 -8.37
N GLY A 38 11.65 12.52 -7.91
CA GLY A 38 11.20 13.09 -6.65
C GLY A 38 11.66 14.55 -6.54
N ARG A 39 11.35 15.19 -5.41
CA ARG A 39 11.71 16.60 -5.19
C ARG A 39 13.23 16.79 -5.09
N GLU A 40 13.94 15.77 -4.67
CA GLU A 40 15.39 15.68 -4.58
C GLU A 40 16.08 15.67 -5.95
N GLU A 41 15.41 15.16 -7.00
CA GLU A 41 15.91 15.23 -8.37
C GLU A 41 15.43 16.50 -9.09
N LEU A 42 14.44 17.22 -8.55
CA LEU A 42 13.82 18.37 -9.19
C LEU A 42 14.73 19.59 -9.11
N ARG A 43 15.30 19.98 -10.24
CA ARG A 43 16.14 21.17 -10.37
C ARG A 43 15.26 22.40 -10.56
N GLY A 44 14.95 23.07 -9.46
CA GLY A 44 14.43 24.44 -9.45
C GLY A 44 15.59 25.43 -9.37
N ASN A 45 15.53 26.52 -10.13
CA ASN A 45 16.38 27.68 -9.87
C ASN A 45 16.26 28.04 -8.38
N ALA A 46 17.38 27.93 -7.66
CA ALA A 46 17.47 28.40 -6.29
C ALA A 46 17.31 29.92 -6.28
N ASN A 47 16.08 30.40 -6.13
CA ASN A 47 15.73 31.62 -5.42
C ASN A 47 14.22 31.63 -5.18
N GLY A 48 13.83 31.51 -3.90
CA GLY A 48 12.48 31.80 -3.44
C GLY A 48 11.55 30.60 -3.32
N PHE A 49 11.81 29.71 -2.36
CA PHE A 49 10.69 29.11 -1.62
C PHE A 49 10.02 30.24 -0.83
N GLN A 50 8.89 30.75 -1.32
CA GLN A 50 7.84 31.24 -0.43
C GLN A 50 6.68 30.23 -0.53
N PRO A 51 6.23 29.68 0.60
CA PRO A 51 5.04 28.84 0.62
C PRO A 51 3.84 29.78 0.54
N ASN A 52 2.94 29.60 -0.43
CA ASN A 52 1.54 29.91 -0.20
C ASN A 52 0.63 29.07 -1.09
N SER A 53 -0.41 28.58 -0.41
CA SER A 53 -1.70 28.06 -0.84
C SER A 53 -2.07 28.29 -2.30
N ASP A 54 -2.32 27.19 -3.02
CA ASP A 54 -3.42 27.01 -3.99
C ASP A 54 -3.02 25.91 -4.98
N PHE A 55 -3.20 24.63 -4.65
CA PHE A 55 -3.44 23.61 -5.67
C PHE A 55 -4.19 22.42 -5.08
N MET A 56 -5.48 22.38 -5.41
CA MET A 56 -6.42 21.33 -5.06
C MET A 56 -5.93 19.96 -5.57
N MET A 57 -6.08 18.95 -4.72
CA MET A 57 -5.92 17.54 -5.01
C MET A 57 -7.14 17.04 -5.80
N PRO A 58 -7.01 16.30 -6.93
CA PRO A 58 -8.11 15.48 -7.42
C PRO A 58 -8.02 14.09 -6.78
N GLN A 59 -9.06 13.74 -6.02
CA GLN A 59 -9.39 12.37 -5.66
C GLN A 59 -9.96 11.63 -6.89
N HIS A 60 -9.52 10.38 -7.14
CA HIS A 60 -10.37 9.18 -7.36
C HIS A 60 -9.68 8.07 -8.20
N GLN A 61 -9.79 6.82 -7.68
CA GLN A 61 -10.09 5.51 -8.30
C GLN A 61 -9.38 5.08 -9.61
N GLN A 62 -9.06 3.83 -9.92
CA GLN A 62 -9.06 2.47 -9.32
C GLN A 62 -8.32 1.59 -10.36
N GLY A 63 -7.61 0.53 -9.94
CA GLY A 63 -7.15 -0.51 -10.87
C GLY A 63 -5.86 -1.22 -10.43
N VAL A 64 -5.97 -2.12 -9.45
CA VAL A 64 -4.85 -2.95 -8.97
C VAL A 64 -4.80 -4.23 -9.81
N LEU A 65 -3.72 -4.45 -10.57
CA LEU A 65 -3.37 -5.79 -11.05
C LEU A 65 -2.64 -6.55 -9.93
N PRO A 66 -2.88 -7.85 -9.75
CA PRO A 66 -2.27 -8.62 -8.66
C PRO A 66 -0.78 -8.83 -8.96
N VAL A 67 0.08 -8.09 -8.27
CA VAL A 67 1.51 -8.40 -8.21
C VAL A 67 1.67 -9.64 -7.33
N LYS A 68 1.99 -10.77 -7.96
CA LYS A 68 2.28 -12.03 -7.26
C LYS A 68 3.59 -11.85 -6.46
N VAL A 69 3.48 -11.61 -5.15
CA VAL A 69 4.62 -11.47 -4.26
C VAL A 69 5.29 -12.83 -4.13
N GLN A 70 6.49 -13.00 -4.68
CA GLN A 70 7.33 -14.14 -4.36
C GLN A 70 7.99 -13.91 -2.99
N PRO A 71 8.03 -14.93 -2.11
CA PRO A 71 8.70 -14.82 -0.83
C PRO A 71 10.21 -14.91 -1.03
N ILE A 72 10.86 -13.78 -1.31
CA ILE A 72 12.30 -13.68 -1.08
C ILE A 72 12.45 -13.38 0.40
N ASN A 73 12.78 -14.41 1.18
CA ASN A 73 13.13 -14.24 2.59
C ASN A 73 14.40 -13.34 2.64
N PRO A 74 14.29 -12.05 2.99
CA PRO A 74 15.29 -11.03 2.69
C PRO A 74 16.60 -11.24 3.45
N MET A 75 16.59 -12.09 4.49
CA MET A 75 17.75 -12.45 5.31
C MET A 75 18.90 -13.10 4.51
N ILE A 76 18.61 -13.98 3.54
CA ILE A 76 19.66 -14.76 2.83
C ILE A 76 20.30 -13.93 1.69
N ALA A 77 19.52 -13.08 1.02
CA ALA A 77 20.04 -12.14 0.01
C ALA A 77 20.88 -11.01 0.64
N ASN A 78 20.60 -10.65 1.90
CA ASN A 78 21.29 -9.56 2.59
C ASN A 78 22.76 -9.91 2.88
N TYR A 79 23.10 -11.12 3.33
CA TYR A 79 24.48 -11.46 3.69
C TYR A 79 25.49 -11.28 2.52
N LYS A 80 25.19 -11.81 1.33
CA LYS A 80 26.07 -11.66 0.14
C LYS A 80 26.09 -10.22 -0.38
N SER A 81 24.96 -9.51 -0.28
CA SER A 81 24.84 -8.11 -0.69
C SER A 81 25.56 -7.17 0.27
N ILE A 82 25.50 -7.42 1.57
CA ILE A 82 26.22 -6.70 2.62
C ILE A 82 27.73 -6.85 2.45
N ILE A 83 28.23 -8.07 2.17
CA ILE A 83 29.66 -8.28 1.88
C ILE A 83 30.09 -7.50 0.64
N LYS A 84 29.25 -7.48 -0.41
CA LYS A 84 29.52 -6.74 -1.65
C LYS A 84 29.47 -5.22 -1.43
N ILE A 85 28.50 -4.72 -0.67
CA ILE A 85 28.36 -3.32 -0.28
C ILE A 85 29.57 -2.89 0.56
N LYS A 86 30.00 -3.69 1.55
CA LYS A 86 31.19 -3.42 2.37
C LYS A 86 32.45 -3.20 1.53
N HIS A 87 32.65 -3.96 0.45
CA HIS A 87 33.76 -3.72 -0.48
C HIS A 87 33.65 -2.40 -1.26
N PHE A 88 32.45 -1.95 -1.59
CA PHE A 88 32.25 -0.72 -2.37
C PHE A 88 32.36 0.55 -1.52
N ILE A 89 31.85 0.52 -0.29
CA ILE A 89 31.96 1.65 0.65
C ILE A 89 33.39 1.79 1.20
N ALA A 90 34.22 0.75 1.12
CA ALA A 90 35.64 0.76 1.48
C ALA A 90 36.55 1.37 0.40
N GLN A 91 35.99 1.87 -0.71
CA GLN A 91 36.74 2.41 -1.82
C GLN A 91 36.27 3.83 -2.18
N LEU A 92 37.23 4.70 -2.46
CA LEU A 92 36.95 6.05 -2.95
C LEU A 92 36.47 6.03 -4.40
N CYS A 93 35.48 6.86 -4.69
CA CYS A 93 34.95 7.06 -6.03
C CYS A 93 35.98 7.78 -6.91
N LYS A 94 36.45 7.10 -7.96
CA LYS A 94 37.40 7.67 -8.94
C LYS A 94 36.80 8.77 -9.83
N HIS A 95 35.48 8.97 -9.77
CA HIS A 95 34.74 9.91 -10.62
C HIS A 95 34.12 11.05 -9.83
N PHE A 96 34.40 11.13 -8.53
CA PHE A 96 34.01 12.26 -7.71
C PHE A 96 35.04 13.37 -7.86
N ASN A 97 34.56 14.57 -8.15
CA ASN A 97 35.40 15.76 -8.17
C ASN A 97 35.17 16.53 -6.86
N PRO A 98 36.14 16.50 -5.92
CA PRO A 98 36.00 17.14 -4.60
C PRO A 98 35.94 18.67 -4.66
N GLN A 99 36.45 19.29 -5.72
CA GLN A 99 36.40 20.75 -5.88
C GLN A 99 35.01 21.24 -6.28
N THR A 100 34.24 20.40 -7.00
CA THR A 100 32.90 20.76 -7.49
C THR A 100 31.78 20.04 -6.73
N GLY A 101 32.11 19.01 -5.95
CA GLY A 101 31.14 18.13 -5.29
C GLY A 101 30.36 17.23 -6.26
N LEU A 102 30.78 17.13 -7.52
CA LEU A 102 30.04 16.41 -8.57
C LEU A 102 30.59 15.00 -8.78
N CYS A 103 29.67 14.03 -8.82
CA CYS A 103 29.93 12.66 -9.26
C CYS A 103 29.03 12.33 -10.43
N LYS A 104 29.55 11.63 -11.45
CA LYS A 104 28.74 11.15 -12.59
C LYS A 104 27.57 10.26 -12.19
N ASN A 105 27.68 9.56 -11.04
CA ASN A 105 26.65 8.70 -10.48
C ASN A 105 25.77 9.40 -9.42
N GLY A 106 26.07 10.67 -9.12
CA GLY A 106 25.34 11.47 -8.14
C GLY A 106 25.19 10.80 -6.77
N PHE A 107 24.03 10.99 -6.14
CA PHE A 107 23.69 10.44 -4.82
C PHE A 107 23.51 8.91 -4.83
N THR A 108 23.44 8.30 -6.01
CA THR A 108 23.35 6.83 -6.17
C THR A 108 24.72 6.16 -6.27
N CYS A 109 25.80 6.91 -6.16
CA CYS A 109 27.15 6.35 -6.15
C CYS A 109 27.33 5.41 -4.95
N THR A 110 27.79 4.19 -5.21
CA THR A 110 28.04 3.18 -4.17
C THR A 110 29.43 3.25 -3.56
N PHE A 111 30.25 4.20 -4.02
CA PHE A 111 31.63 4.43 -3.58
C PHE A 111 31.73 5.72 -2.78
N ALA A 112 32.65 5.79 -1.84
CA ALA A 112 32.83 6.94 -0.96
C ALA A 112 33.36 8.16 -1.72
N HIS A 113 32.75 9.33 -1.52
CA HIS A 113 33.19 10.61 -2.08
C HIS A 113 34.23 11.33 -1.20
N GLY A 114 34.75 10.64 -0.18
CA GLY A 114 35.85 11.11 0.66
C GLY A 114 36.13 10.11 1.78
N GLU A 115 37.22 10.30 2.53
CA GLU A 115 37.57 9.42 3.66
C GLU A 115 36.50 9.40 4.75
N GLN A 116 35.74 10.50 4.87
CA GLN A 116 34.61 10.62 5.81
C GLN A 116 33.46 9.67 5.49
N GLU A 117 33.29 9.25 4.23
CA GLU A 117 32.23 8.33 3.80
C GLU A 117 32.74 6.88 3.69
N LEU A 118 34.04 6.66 3.93
CA LEU A 118 34.66 5.35 3.81
C LEU A 118 34.08 4.40 4.87
N ASN A 119 33.72 3.19 4.45
CA ASN A 119 33.04 2.19 5.28
C ASN A 119 31.67 2.61 5.83
N GLN A 120 31.10 3.71 5.33
CA GLN A 120 29.75 4.13 5.66
C GLN A 120 28.79 3.78 4.53
N ILE A 121 27.60 3.30 4.88
CA ILE A 121 26.54 3.07 3.89
C ILE A 121 26.08 4.44 3.40
N ASN A 122 26.08 4.64 2.08
CA ASN A 122 25.56 5.88 1.51
C ASN A 122 24.11 6.12 2.01
N PRO A 123 23.83 7.28 2.63
CA PRO A 123 22.52 7.58 3.22
C PRO A 123 21.33 7.39 2.28
N TYR A 124 21.51 7.56 0.97
CA TYR A 124 20.47 7.31 -0.04
C TYR A 124 19.94 5.87 0.04
N PHE A 125 20.83 4.87 0.05
CA PHE A 125 20.44 3.47 0.10
C PHE A 125 19.94 3.05 1.47
N GLN A 126 20.51 3.62 2.54
CA GLN A 126 20.03 3.40 3.90
C GLN A 126 18.59 3.90 4.06
N ASN A 127 18.29 5.11 3.56
CA ASN A 127 16.95 5.67 3.59
C ASN A 127 15.98 4.87 2.71
N GLN A 128 16.41 4.43 1.52
CA GLN A 128 15.61 3.58 0.64
C GLN A 128 15.25 2.24 1.30
N TYR A 129 16.20 1.61 2.00
CA TYR A 129 15.94 0.39 2.75
C TYR A 129 14.94 0.63 3.90
N MET A 130 15.14 1.68 4.70
CA MET A 130 14.20 2.03 5.78
C MET A 130 12.80 2.31 5.25
N GLN A 131 12.68 3.03 4.14
CA GLN A 131 11.40 3.29 3.47
C GLN A 131 10.76 1.98 2.98
N GLN A 132 11.53 1.08 2.37
CA GLN A 132 11.03 -0.23 1.94
C GLN A 132 10.53 -1.05 3.14
N GLN A 133 11.24 -1.05 4.26
CA GLN A 133 10.81 -1.73 5.49
C GLN A 133 9.50 -1.14 6.02
N GLN A 134 9.34 0.18 6.01
CA GLN A 134 8.09 0.84 6.41
C GLN A 134 6.92 0.44 5.49
N ILE A 135 7.14 0.41 4.17
CA ILE A 135 6.12 -0.02 3.20
C ILE A 135 5.71 -1.47 3.46
N VAL A 136 6.68 -2.37 3.63
CA VAL A 136 6.41 -3.79 3.91
C VAL A 136 5.62 -3.93 5.23
N GLN A 137 6.02 -3.22 6.28
CA GLN A 137 5.28 -3.22 7.55
C GLN A 137 3.86 -2.67 7.39
N GLN A 138 3.68 -1.60 6.61
CA GLN A 138 2.36 -1.03 6.33
C GLN A 138 1.49 -2.01 5.55
N GLN A 139 2.04 -2.72 4.57
CA GLN A 139 1.34 -3.75 3.80
C GLN A 139 0.91 -4.92 4.68
N ILE A 140 1.79 -5.40 5.56
CA ILE A 140 1.46 -6.47 6.53
C ILE A 140 0.31 -6.01 7.44
N LYS A 141 0.37 -4.78 7.97
CA LYS A 141 -0.72 -4.22 8.79
C LYS A 141 -2.04 -4.16 8.02
N GLN A 142 -2.02 -3.71 6.77
CA GLN A 142 -3.21 -3.64 5.92
C GLN A 142 -3.78 -5.04 5.61
N GLN A 143 -2.93 -6.02 5.31
CA GLN A 143 -3.36 -7.41 5.10
C GLN A 143 -3.98 -8.00 6.36
N ASN A 144 -3.35 -7.83 7.52
CA ASN A 144 -3.89 -8.31 8.79
C ASN A 144 -5.24 -7.67 9.10
N GLN A 145 -5.40 -6.36 8.87
CA GLN A 145 -6.68 -5.67 9.04
C GLN A 145 -7.76 -6.21 8.10
N ALA A 146 -7.44 -6.42 6.82
CA ALA A 146 -8.39 -6.99 5.86
C ALA A 146 -8.82 -8.41 6.24
N GLN A 147 -7.89 -9.24 6.73
CA GLN A 147 -8.19 -10.58 7.21
C GLN A 147 -9.11 -10.55 8.44
N ILE A 148 -8.80 -9.71 9.44
CA ILE A 148 -9.63 -9.54 10.64
C ILE A 148 -11.05 -9.08 10.26
N GLN A 149 -11.18 -8.14 9.33
CA GLN A 149 -12.48 -7.68 8.84
C GLN A 149 -13.27 -8.80 8.16
N ALA A 150 -12.61 -9.64 7.36
CA ALA A 150 -13.26 -10.77 6.70
C ALA A 150 -13.79 -11.81 7.70
N GLU A 151 -12.97 -12.16 8.71
CA GLU A 151 -13.33 -13.08 9.78
C GLU A 151 -14.48 -12.55 10.64
N LEU A 152 -14.45 -11.27 11.02
CA LEU A 152 -15.54 -10.62 11.75
C LEU A 152 -16.84 -10.59 10.95
N THR A 153 -16.75 -10.27 9.65
CA THR A 153 -17.90 -10.26 8.74
C THR A 153 -18.55 -11.65 8.68
N GLN A 154 -17.74 -12.69 8.55
CA GLN A 154 -18.21 -14.07 8.56
C GLN A 154 -18.94 -14.42 9.88
N GLN A 155 -18.35 -14.08 11.04
CA GLN A 155 -18.96 -14.34 12.35
C GLN A 155 -20.31 -13.64 12.49
N ILE A 156 -20.42 -12.39 12.04
CA ILE A 156 -21.65 -11.61 12.08
C ILE A 156 -22.72 -12.19 11.18
N LEU A 157 -22.37 -12.57 9.94
CA LEU A 157 -23.32 -13.17 9.01
C LEU A 157 -23.90 -14.46 9.60
N ILE A 158 -23.06 -15.32 10.15
CA ILE A 158 -23.51 -16.55 10.83
C ILE A 158 -24.44 -16.19 11.99
N MET A 159 -24.05 -15.25 12.86
CA MET A 159 -24.88 -14.84 13.99
C MET A 159 -26.25 -14.28 13.58
N ILE A 160 -26.30 -13.43 12.54
CA ILE A 160 -27.55 -12.89 12.00
C ILE A 160 -28.43 -14.02 11.49
N LEU A 161 -27.87 -14.90 10.64
CA LEU A 161 -28.60 -16.00 10.02
C LEU A 161 -29.15 -16.98 11.07
N THR A 162 -28.37 -17.30 12.11
CA THR A 162 -28.82 -18.15 13.22
C THR A 162 -29.96 -17.50 13.99
N ASN A 163 -29.86 -16.21 14.32
CA ASN A 163 -30.90 -15.51 15.05
C ASN A 163 -32.20 -15.35 14.22
N MET A 164 -32.07 -15.26 12.88
CA MET A 164 -33.22 -15.21 11.99
C MET A 164 -34.01 -16.53 11.95
N GLU A 165 -33.39 -17.70 12.22
CA GLU A 165 -34.14 -18.97 12.29
C GLU A 165 -35.25 -18.92 13.34
N HIS A 166 -35.02 -18.20 14.45
CA HIS A 166 -36.00 -18.07 15.54
C HIS A 166 -37.22 -17.19 15.20
N ILE A 167 -37.14 -16.39 14.13
CA ILE A 167 -38.28 -15.59 13.64
C ILE A 167 -39.30 -16.49 12.93
N PHE A 168 -38.84 -17.59 12.33
CA PHE A 168 -39.65 -18.43 11.45
C PHE A 168 -39.73 -19.90 11.90
N PRO A 169 -40.16 -20.18 13.14
CA PRO A 169 -40.13 -21.54 13.68
C PRO A 169 -40.94 -22.54 12.86
N ASP A 170 -42.01 -22.08 12.19
CA ASP A 170 -42.93 -22.93 11.43
C ASP A 170 -42.62 -22.96 9.91
N SER A 171 -41.66 -22.17 9.43
CA SER A 171 -41.36 -22.08 7.99
C SER A 171 -40.07 -22.83 7.64
N GLN A 172 -40.23 -24.12 7.32
CA GLN A 172 -39.09 -24.97 6.99
C GLN A 172 -38.33 -24.50 5.74
N ASP A 173 -39.00 -23.90 4.77
CA ASP A 173 -38.38 -23.36 3.56
C ASP A 173 -37.43 -22.20 3.89
N ILE A 174 -37.88 -21.26 4.74
CA ILE A 174 -37.06 -20.12 5.17
C ILE A 174 -35.88 -20.59 6.02
N ILE A 175 -36.11 -21.53 6.95
CA ILE A 175 -35.03 -22.14 7.75
C ILE A 175 -33.98 -22.79 6.85
N ASN A 176 -34.40 -23.54 5.83
CA ASN A 176 -33.47 -24.18 4.90
C ASN A 176 -32.63 -23.16 4.12
N ILE A 177 -33.24 -22.05 3.68
CA ILE A 177 -32.54 -20.93 3.01
C ILE A 177 -31.54 -20.25 3.96
N LEU A 178 -31.94 -19.99 5.21
CA LEU A 178 -31.06 -19.41 6.23
C LEU A 178 -29.84 -20.30 6.51
N ARG A 179 -30.03 -21.62 6.62
CA ARG A 179 -28.95 -22.59 6.79
C ARG A 179 -28.02 -22.63 5.59
N GLN A 180 -28.54 -22.52 4.36
CA GLN A 180 -27.69 -22.36 3.17
C GLN A 180 -26.85 -21.10 3.25
N GLY A 181 -27.41 -19.98 3.75
CA GLY A 181 -26.66 -18.76 4.03
C GLY A 181 -25.53 -18.99 5.04
N GLN A 182 -25.76 -19.79 6.09
CA GLN A 182 -24.75 -20.07 7.10
C GLN A 182 -23.60 -20.88 6.51
N GLU A 183 -23.91 -21.90 5.70
CA GLU A 183 -22.89 -22.68 5.02
C GLU A 183 -22.08 -21.84 4.03
N LYS A 184 -22.72 -20.92 3.29
CA LYS A 184 -22.01 -19.95 2.45
C LYS A 184 -21.05 -19.07 3.25
N ALA A 185 -21.51 -18.50 4.36
CA ALA A 185 -20.66 -17.71 5.25
C ALA A 185 -19.48 -18.54 5.79
N LYS A 186 -19.71 -19.79 6.23
CA LYS A 186 -18.65 -20.71 6.67
C LYS A 186 -17.60 -21.00 5.61
N GLN A 187 -18.00 -21.03 4.34
CA GLN A 187 -17.13 -21.21 3.19
C GLN A 187 -16.42 -19.91 2.73
N GLY A 188 -16.67 -18.78 3.40
CA GLY A 188 -16.13 -17.46 3.06
C GLY A 188 -16.91 -16.73 1.96
N ASP A 189 -18.03 -17.27 1.49
CA ASP A 189 -18.96 -16.61 0.57
C ASP A 189 -19.86 -15.61 1.33
N ASN A 190 -19.23 -14.54 1.84
CA ASN A 190 -19.90 -13.49 2.60
C ASN A 190 -20.95 -12.74 1.76
N GLN A 191 -20.71 -12.58 0.46
CA GLN A 191 -21.65 -11.94 -0.45
C GLN A 191 -22.90 -12.79 -0.63
N GLY A 192 -22.75 -14.09 -0.95
CA GLY A 192 -23.89 -14.99 -1.10
C GLY A 192 -24.72 -15.13 0.17
N ALA A 193 -24.08 -15.16 1.34
CA ALA A 193 -24.77 -15.15 2.63
C ALA A 193 -25.55 -13.83 2.86
N SER A 194 -24.97 -12.68 2.49
CA SER A 194 -25.63 -11.37 2.59
C SER A 194 -26.83 -11.26 1.65
N GLU A 195 -26.75 -11.77 0.43
CA GLU A 195 -27.87 -11.76 -0.52
C GLU A 195 -29.06 -12.57 0.01
N ILE A 196 -28.82 -13.71 0.67
CA ILE A 196 -29.89 -14.49 1.32
C ILE A 196 -30.61 -13.67 2.39
N ILE A 197 -29.86 -12.98 3.26
CA ILE A 197 -30.44 -12.10 4.28
C ILE A 197 -31.28 -11.01 3.61
N LYS A 198 -30.77 -10.36 2.56
CA LYS A 198 -31.50 -9.31 1.83
C LYS A 198 -32.79 -9.83 1.22
N LEU A 199 -32.79 -11.00 0.59
CA LEU A 199 -33.97 -11.61 -0.02
C LEU A 199 -35.10 -11.79 1.02
N ILE A 200 -34.76 -12.26 2.22
CA ILE A 200 -35.75 -12.49 3.29
C ILE A 200 -36.29 -11.16 3.86
N ILE A 201 -35.41 -10.16 4.06
CA ILE A 201 -35.80 -8.88 4.67
C ILE A 201 -36.67 -8.03 3.72
N HIS A 202 -36.40 -8.10 2.41
CA HIS A 202 -37.13 -7.29 1.41
C HIS A 202 -38.40 -7.96 0.87
N ASP A 203 -38.76 -9.14 1.37
CA ASP A 203 -40.01 -9.79 1.02
C ASP A 203 -41.21 -8.92 1.49
N GLU A 204 -42.06 -8.54 0.54
CA GLU A 204 -43.22 -7.68 0.78
C GLU A 204 -44.27 -8.35 1.69
N GLN A 205 -44.29 -9.69 1.74
CA GLN A 205 -45.22 -10.45 2.56
C GLN A 205 -44.87 -10.46 4.05
N ARG A 206 -43.70 -9.94 4.44
CA ARG A 206 -43.25 -9.91 5.85
C ARG A 206 -44.07 -8.96 6.70
N THR A 207 -44.44 -9.41 7.90
CA THR A 207 -45.21 -8.64 8.89
C THR A 207 -44.38 -7.49 9.47
N LYS A 208 -45.04 -6.54 10.14
CA LYS A 208 -44.34 -5.41 10.77
C LYS A 208 -43.51 -5.89 11.96
N GLU A 209 -44.00 -6.89 12.68
CA GLU A 209 -43.39 -7.49 13.85
C GLU A 209 -42.10 -8.22 13.45
N GLU A 210 -42.14 -9.03 12.39
CA GLU A 210 -40.96 -9.69 11.81
C GLU A 210 -39.91 -8.64 11.37
N LYS A 211 -40.35 -7.57 10.72
CA LYS A 211 -39.46 -6.47 10.30
C LYS A 211 -38.76 -5.79 11.47
N GLN A 212 -39.45 -5.61 12.60
CA GLN A 212 -38.85 -5.08 13.82
C GLN A 212 -37.82 -6.04 14.42
N GLN A 213 -38.08 -7.34 14.38
CA GLN A 213 -37.13 -8.36 14.86
C GLN A 213 -35.84 -8.36 14.02
N TYR A 214 -35.90 -8.23 12.69
CA TYR A 214 -34.68 -8.09 11.86
C TYR A 214 -33.85 -6.88 12.27
N GLN A 215 -34.50 -5.74 12.49
CA GLN A 215 -33.82 -4.52 12.88
C GLN A 215 -33.08 -4.68 14.21
N GLN A 216 -33.68 -5.38 15.17
CA GLN A 216 -33.04 -5.67 16.45
C GLN A 216 -31.82 -6.59 16.28
N ILE A 217 -31.94 -7.65 15.48
CA ILE A 217 -30.83 -8.57 15.19
C ILE A 217 -29.67 -7.81 14.53
N TYR A 218 -29.95 -6.96 13.54
CA TYR A 218 -28.95 -6.16 12.85
C TYR A 218 -28.25 -5.17 13.79
N ASN A 219 -29.02 -4.45 14.61
CA ASN A 219 -28.46 -3.51 15.59
C ASN A 219 -27.57 -4.21 16.62
N ASN A 220 -27.94 -5.42 17.05
CA ASN A 220 -27.12 -6.24 17.95
C ASN A 220 -25.81 -6.68 17.27
N ALA A 221 -25.90 -7.12 16.01
CA ALA A 221 -24.76 -7.51 15.21
C ALA A 221 -23.77 -6.37 14.98
N GLN A 222 -24.26 -5.17 14.68
CA GLN A 222 -23.42 -4.01 14.45
C GLN A 222 -22.69 -3.57 15.74
N ARG A 223 -23.38 -3.58 16.88
CA ARG A 223 -22.71 -3.32 18.18
C ARG A 223 -21.62 -4.34 18.48
N HIS A 224 -21.86 -5.61 18.18
CA HIS A 224 -20.86 -6.67 18.35
C HIS A 224 -19.64 -6.45 17.45
N TYR A 225 -19.87 -6.10 16.17
CA TYR A 225 -18.82 -5.75 15.22
C TYR A 225 -17.93 -4.62 15.74
N ASP A 226 -18.57 -3.51 16.11
CA ASP A 226 -17.86 -2.29 16.52
C ASP A 226 -17.05 -2.52 17.80
N SER A 227 -17.58 -3.30 18.73
CA SER A 227 -16.86 -3.69 19.95
C SER A 227 -15.64 -4.54 19.63
N LYS A 228 -15.80 -5.59 18.82
CA LYS A 228 -14.71 -6.50 18.46
C LYS A 228 -13.64 -5.81 17.60
N LEU A 229 -14.04 -4.96 16.66
CA LEU A 229 -13.11 -4.19 15.85
C LEU A 229 -12.26 -3.25 16.72
N LYS A 230 -12.85 -2.61 17.73
CA LYS A 230 -12.10 -1.79 18.70
C LYS A 230 -11.11 -2.61 19.52
N GLU A 231 -11.49 -3.82 19.95
CA GLU A 231 -10.57 -4.73 20.66
C GLU A 231 -9.34 -5.07 19.81
N TYR A 232 -9.51 -5.34 18.51
CA TYR A 232 -8.40 -5.66 17.60
C TYR A 232 -7.52 -4.45 17.24
N LEU A 233 -8.09 -3.26 17.12
CA LEU A 233 -7.32 -2.06 16.78
C LEU A 233 -6.49 -1.50 17.94
N ASN A 234 -6.82 -1.90 19.17
CA ASN A 234 -6.13 -1.46 20.39
C ASN A 234 -5.07 -2.46 20.91
N GLN A 235 -4.79 -3.54 20.16
CA GLN A 235 -3.72 -4.52 20.42
C GLN A 235 -2.51 -4.25 19.52
#